data_AF-A0A924GBH0-F1
#
_entry.id   AF-A0A924GBH0-F1
#
_cell.length_a   1.000
_cell.length_b   1.000
_cell.length_c   1.000
_cell.angle_alpha   90.00
_cell.angle_beta   90.00
_cell.angle_gamma   90.00
#
_symmetry.space_group_name_H-M   'P 1'
#
loop_
_entity.id
_entity.type
_entity.pdbx_description
1 polymer ?
#
loop_
_entity_poly.entity_id
_entity_poly.type
_entity_poly.pdbx_seq_one_letter_code
_entity_poly.pdbx_strand_id
1 'polypeptide(L)'
;MSTTTTHRPFRFGRWFRATGWRHLIGVIMSVFAIFPLLYVLSASFNPSGTLVSANALFSVVDLGSYVQLFGLPQQPYAAWYGNTIVIGVTTSICTVFLGAMAAYSFSRMRFTGRRVGLLALLLVQMFPQLLAVVAIFLLLNGISDIFPAIGLDTQIGL
;
A
#
# COMPACT_ATOMS: atom_id res chain seq x y z
N MET A 1 -12.84 45.23 -34.54
CA MET A 1 -13.71 45.06 -33.36
C MET A 1 -12.93 44.23 -32.34
N SER A 2 -12.23 44.89 -31.41
CA SER A 2 -11.27 44.27 -30.49
C SER A 2 -11.94 43.96 -29.15
N THR A 3 -12.08 42.67 -28.83
CA THR A 3 -12.58 42.20 -27.53
C THR A 3 -11.49 42.32 -26.46
N THR A 4 -11.64 43.29 -25.56
CA THR A 4 -10.74 43.48 -24.42
C THR A 4 -11.10 42.45 -23.33
N THR A 5 -10.24 41.46 -23.11
CA THR A 5 -10.37 40.50 -22.01
C THR A 5 -9.89 41.16 -20.71
N THR A 6 -10.83 41.56 -19.85
CA THR A 6 -10.50 42.11 -18.53
C THR A 6 -10.03 40.98 -17.59
N HIS A 7 -8.72 40.81 -17.43
CA HIS A 7 -8.15 39.99 -16.36
C HIS A 7 -8.42 40.64 -15.01
N ARG A 8 -9.32 40.05 -14.21
CA ARG A 8 -9.53 40.47 -12.82
C ARG A 8 -8.32 40.04 -11.98
N PRO A 9 -7.63 40.97 -11.28
CA PRO A 9 -6.50 40.59 -10.45
C PRO A 9 -6.98 39.76 -9.25
N PHE A 10 -6.41 38.58 -9.06
CA PHE A 10 -6.64 37.76 -7.87
C PHE A 10 -6.19 38.55 -6.63
N ARG A 11 -7.14 39.10 -5.87
CA ARG A 11 -6.89 39.76 -4.58
C ARG A 11 -6.46 38.71 -3.54
N PHE A 12 -5.15 38.50 -3.43
CA PHE A 12 -4.48 37.55 -2.54
C PHE A 12 -5.04 37.54 -1.10
N GLY A 13 -5.37 38.71 -0.53
CA GLY A 13 -5.91 38.82 0.83
C GLY A 13 -7.34 38.27 1.04
N ARG A 14 -8.21 38.25 0.00
CA ARG A 14 -9.54 37.61 0.09
C ARG A 14 -9.44 36.10 -0.10
N TRP A 15 -8.50 35.64 -0.92
CA TRP A 15 -8.21 34.22 -1.12
C TRP A 15 -7.62 33.59 0.14
N PHE A 16 -6.68 34.26 0.82
CA PHE A 16 -6.12 33.78 2.09
C PHE A 16 -7.15 33.71 3.22
N ARG A 17 -8.11 34.66 3.31
CA ARG A 17 -9.23 34.57 4.26
C ARG A 17 -10.27 33.48 3.91
N ALA A 18 -10.46 33.18 2.63
CA ALA A 18 -11.43 32.15 2.18
C ALA A 18 -10.85 30.72 2.17
N THR A 19 -9.53 30.58 1.96
CA THR A 19 -8.86 29.27 1.73
C THR A 19 -7.69 29.02 2.70
N GLY A 20 -7.17 30.03 3.39
CA GLY A 20 -6.02 29.89 4.30
C GLY A 20 -6.27 28.91 5.44
N TRP A 21 -7.50 28.83 5.96
CA TRP A 21 -7.86 27.82 6.97
C TRP A 21 -7.71 26.39 6.44
N ARG A 22 -8.04 26.13 5.16
CA ARG A 22 -7.89 24.81 4.53
C ARG A 22 -6.43 24.41 4.39
N HIS A 23 -5.57 25.37 4.04
CA HIS A 23 -4.13 25.15 3.99
C HIS A 23 -3.54 24.89 5.37
N LEU A 24 -3.98 25.64 6.39
CA LEU A 24 -3.56 25.43 7.77
C LEU A 24 -3.92 24.03 8.27
N ILE A 25 -5.17 23.58 8.07
CA ILE A 25 -5.57 22.20 8.38
C ILE A 25 -4.72 21.20 7.60
N GLY A 26 -4.53 21.43 6.29
CA GLY A 26 -3.74 20.56 5.44
C GLY A 26 -2.33 20.35 6.01
N VAL A 27 -1.67 21.44 6.40
CA VAL A 27 -0.35 21.39 7.04
C VAL A 27 -0.40 20.63 8.37
N ILE A 28 -1.38 20.91 9.24
CA ILE A 28 -1.52 20.21 10.53
C ILE A 28 -1.72 18.71 10.32
N MET A 29 -2.60 18.32 9.39
CA MET A 29 -2.86 16.91 9.05
C MET A 29 -1.62 16.24 8.43
N SER A 30 -0.88 16.95 7.58
CA SER A 30 0.38 16.44 7.03
C SER A 30 1.42 16.22 8.12
N VAL A 31 1.60 17.17 9.05
CA VAL A 31 2.53 17.01 10.18
C VAL A 31 2.11 15.82 11.06
N PHE A 32 0.81 15.70 11.36
CA PHE A 32 0.29 14.57 12.14
C PHE A 32 0.54 13.22 11.45
N ALA A 33 0.35 13.13 10.13
CA ALA A 33 0.58 11.90 9.36
C ALA A 33 2.08 11.58 9.18
N ILE A 34 2.94 12.59 9.06
CA ILE A 34 4.39 12.43 8.90
C ILE A 34 5.06 12.07 10.21
N PHE A 35 4.54 12.53 11.35
CA PHE A 35 5.12 12.28 12.67
C PHE A 35 5.46 10.80 12.97
N PRO A 36 4.52 9.82 12.82
CA PRO A 36 4.85 8.41 13.05
C PRO A 36 5.88 7.86 12.05
N LEU A 37 5.90 8.35 10.81
CA LEU A 37 6.90 7.95 9.81
C LEU A 37 8.30 8.43 10.21
N LEU A 38 8.41 9.66 10.71
CA LEU A 38 9.68 10.19 11.24
C LEU A 38 10.14 9.42 12.47
N TYR A 39 9.21 8.97 13.32
CA TYR A 39 9.54 8.14 14.48
C TYR A 39 10.10 6.77 14.07
N VAL A 40 9.47 6.09 13.11
CA VAL A 40 9.96 4.82 12.56
C VAL A 40 11.32 5.00 11.89
N LEU A 41 11.51 6.09 11.14
CA LEU A 41 12.78 6.42 10.52
C LEU A 41 13.88 6.70 11.55
N SER A 42 13.57 7.42 12.63
CA SER A 42 14.51 7.62 13.72
C SER A 42 14.87 6.31 14.40
N ALA A 43 13.91 5.41 14.60
CA ALA A 43 14.13 4.11 15.23
C ALA A 43 15.00 3.19 14.35
N SER A 44 14.90 3.29 13.02
CA SER A 44 15.71 2.45 12.11
C SER A 44 17.21 2.77 12.12
N PHE A 45 17.59 3.96 12.58
CA PHE A 45 19.00 4.34 12.81
C PHE A 45 19.54 4.00 14.20
N ASN A 46 18.70 3.50 15.12
CA ASN A 46 19.13 3.16 16.46
C ASN A 46 19.61 1.70 16.52
N PRO A 47 20.89 1.44 16.83
CA PRO A 47 21.46 0.09 16.84
C PRO A 47 20.95 -0.79 17.98
N SER A 48 20.30 -0.20 18.99
CA SER A 48 19.79 -0.90 20.17
C SER A 48 18.49 -1.68 19.91
N GLY A 49 17.90 -1.57 18.71
CA GLY A 49 16.73 -2.34 18.27
C GLY A 49 15.44 -2.15 19.09
N THR A 50 15.40 -1.16 20.01
CA THR A 50 14.27 -0.96 20.91
C THR A 50 13.60 0.39 20.68
N LEU A 51 12.29 0.37 20.41
CA LEU A 51 11.46 1.58 20.25
C LEU A 51 11.38 2.41 21.54
N VAL A 52 11.70 1.82 22.70
CA VAL A 52 11.59 2.42 24.04
C VAL A 52 12.81 3.29 24.39
N SER A 53 13.96 3.07 23.75
CA SER A 53 15.18 3.85 24.00
C SER A 53 15.30 5.09 23.10
N ALA A 54 14.42 5.23 22.09
CA ALA A 54 14.32 6.40 21.22
C ALA A 54 13.45 7.50 21.87
N ASN A 55 13.79 7.93 23.09
CA ASN A 55 13.08 9.01 23.79
C ASN A 55 13.21 10.38 23.10
N ALA A 56 14.13 10.52 22.14
CA ALA A 56 14.29 11.69 21.29
C ALA A 56 14.47 11.27 19.82
N LEU A 57 13.84 12.02 18.91
CA LEU A 57 14.03 11.85 17.47
C LEU A 57 15.51 12.06 17.12
N PHE A 58 16.07 11.09 16.38
CA PHE A 58 17.45 11.06 15.90
C PHE A 58 18.52 11.19 17.01
N SER A 59 18.29 10.60 18.18
CA SER A 59 19.27 10.62 19.29
C SER A 59 20.58 9.91 18.98
N VAL A 60 20.52 8.82 18.21
CA VAL A 60 21.67 8.06 17.70
C VAL A 60 21.41 7.80 16.23
N VAL A 61 22.36 8.19 15.38
CA VAL A 61 22.32 7.91 13.94
C VAL A 61 23.45 6.94 13.63
N ASP A 62 23.12 5.65 13.50
CA ASP A 62 24.04 4.61 13.09
C ASP A 62 23.50 3.87 11.86
N LEU A 63 24.41 3.52 10.94
CA LEU A 63 24.10 2.70 9.76
C LEU A 63 24.45 1.22 9.97
N GLY A 64 25.00 0.85 11.12
CA GLY A 64 25.35 -0.52 11.48
C GLY A 64 24.18 -1.50 11.34
N SER A 65 22.96 -1.10 11.69
CA SER A 65 21.75 -1.93 11.49
C SER A 65 21.51 -2.29 10.02
N TYR A 66 21.76 -1.37 9.08
CA TYR A 66 21.62 -1.65 7.64
C TYR A 66 22.75 -2.55 7.14
N VAL A 67 23.99 -2.32 7.58
CA VAL A 67 25.12 -3.19 7.21
C VAL A 67 24.89 -4.62 7.70
N GLN A 68 24.38 -4.80 8.92
CA GLN A 68 24.01 -6.12 9.45
C GLN A 68 22.87 -6.76 8.65
N LEU A 69 21.85 -5.98 8.28
CA LEU A 69 20.69 -6.46 7.52
C LEU A 69 21.07 -7.05 6.14
N PHE A 70 22.06 -6.47 5.47
CA PHE A 70 22.55 -6.95 4.16
C PHE A 70 23.79 -7.85 4.24
N GLY A 71 24.49 -7.86 5.38
CA GLY A 71 25.75 -8.57 5.57
C GLY A 71 25.61 -9.96 6.19
N LEU A 72 24.46 -10.30 6.80
CA LEU A 72 24.23 -11.59 7.46
C LEU A 72 23.59 -12.62 6.52
N PRO A 73 24.26 -13.74 6.19
CA PRO A 73 23.68 -14.78 5.34
C PRO A 73 22.43 -15.44 5.94
N GLN A 74 22.28 -15.41 7.27
CA GLN A 74 21.08 -15.94 7.94
C GLN A 74 19.83 -15.06 7.73
N GLN A 75 19.99 -13.84 7.23
CA GLN A 75 18.90 -12.90 6.97
C GLN A 75 18.99 -12.42 5.51
N PRO A 76 18.49 -13.20 4.53
CA PRO A 76 18.54 -12.84 3.11
C PRO A 76 17.51 -11.75 2.77
N TYR A 77 17.61 -10.59 3.42
CA TYR A 77 16.68 -9.47 3.31
C TYR A 77 16.53 -8.99 1.86
N ALA A 78 17.63 -8.92 1.09
CA ALA A 78 17.59 -8.53 -0.31
C ALA A 78 16.70 -9.47 -1.15
N ALA A 79 16.73 -10.78 -0.87
CA ALA A 79 15.90 -11.75 -1.56
C ALA A 79 14.42 -11.60 -1.16
N TRP A 80 14.13 -11.43 0.13
CA TRP A 80 12.75 -11.21 0.61
C TRP A 80 12.14 -9.93 0.04
N TYR A 81 12.93 -8.86 -0.01
CA TYR A 81 12.52 -7.59 -0.60
C TYR A 81 12.27 -7.72 -2.11
N GLY A 82 13.18 -8.40 -2.83
CA GLY A 82 13.01 -8.69 -4.25
C GLY A 82 11.74 -9.50 -4.53
N ASN A 83 11.50 -10.57 -3.77
CA ASN A 83 10.28 -11.40 -3.88
C ASN A 83 9.02 -10.55 -3.63
N THR A 84 9.03 -9.71 -2.60
CA THR A 84 7.90 -8.82 -2.28
C THR A 84 7.57 -7.86 -3.42
N ILE A 85 8.60 -7.27 -4.04
CA ILE A 85 8.41 -6.38 -5.20
C ILE A 85 7.83 -7.16 -6.39
N VAL A 86 8.41 -8.30 -6.74
CA VAL A 86 7.98 -9.10 -7.90
C VAL A 86 6.53 -9.55 -7.74
N ILE A 87 6.20 -10.12 -6.58
CA ILE A 87 4.84 -10.57 -6.27
C ILE A 87 3.89 -9.37 -6.25
N GLY A 88 4.22 -8.31 -5.51
CA GLY A 88 3.36 -7.14 -5.37
C GLY A 88 3.04 -6.45 -6.71
N VAL A 89 4.05 -6.27 -7.57
CA VAL A 89 3.87 -5.66 -8.90
C VAL A 89 3.04 -6.57 -9.81
N THR A 90 3.36 -7.86 -9.86
CA THR A 90 2.64 -8.82 -10.71
C THR A 90 1.19 -8.93 -10.30
N THR A 91 0.91 -9.08 -9.00
CA THR A 91 -0.45 -9.11 -8.46
C THR A 91 -1.17 -7.80 -8.74
N SER A 92 -0.55 -6.63 -8.53
CA SER A 92 -1.18 -5.34 -8.79
C SER A 92 -1.62 -5.19 -10.25
N ILE A 93 -0.75 -5.53 -11.21
CA ILE A 93 -1.06 -5.48 -12.64
C ILE A 93 -2.24 -6.40 -12.97
N CYS A 94 -2.17 -7.66 -12.53
CA CYS A 94 -3.23 -8.65 -12.78
C CYS A 94 -4.57 -8.23 -12.14
N THR A 95 -4.56 -7.79 -10.89
CA THR A 95 -5.77 -7.37 -10.18
C THR A 95 -6.40 -6.13 -10.79
N VAL A 96 -5.61 -5.13 -11.18
CA VAL A 96 -6.13 -3.93 -11.86
C VAL A 96 -6.69 -4.28 -13.23
N PHE A 97 -6.00 -5.13 -14.00
CA PHE A 97 -6.46 -5.55 -15.32
C PHE A 97 -7.79 -6.32 -15.25
N LEU A 98 -7.86 -7.38 -14.43
CA LEU A 98 -9.08 -8.17 -14.24
C LEU A 98 -10.20 -7.33 -13.60
N GLY A 99 -9.85 -6.50 -12.62
CA GLY A 99 -10.77 -5.59 -11.95
C GLY A 99 -11.37 -4.56 -12.90
N ALA A 100 -10.57 -3.99 -13.82
CA ALA A 100 -11.04 -3.05 -14.83
C ALA A 100 -12.02 -3.71 -15.82
N MET A 101 -11.73 -4.94 -16.28
CA MET A 101 -12.66 -5.69 -17.14
C MET A 101 -13.99 -6.00 -16.44
N ALA A 102 -13.92 -6.43 -15.18
CA ALA A 102 -15.11 -6.68 -14.38
C ALA A 102 -15.89 -5.38 -14.14
N ALA A 103 -15.23 -4.31 -13.73
CA ALA A 103 -15.83 -3.00 -13.48
C ALA A 103 -16.47 -2.41 -14.74
N TYR A 104 -15.85 -2.57 -15.91
CA TYR A 104 -16.43 -2.14 -17.18
C TYR A 104 -17.73 -2.88 -17.48
N SER A 105 -17.72 -4.21 -17.35
CA SER A 105 -18.91 -5.05 -17.55
C SER A 105 -20.03 -4.66 -16.59
N PHE A 106 -19.72 -4.51 -15.30
CA PHE A 106 -20.69 -4.12 -14.28
C PHE A 106 -21.13 -2.66 -14.34
N SER A 107 -20.39 -1.76 -15.01
CA SER A 107 -20.77 -0.35 -15.11
C SER A 107 -21.57 -0.06 -16.38
N ARG A 108 -21.09 -0.54 -17.54
CA ARG A 108 -21.62 -0.20 -18.86
C ARG A 108 -22.62 -1.20 -19.42
N MET A 109 -22.47 -2.50 -19.15
CA MET A 109 -23.35 -3.52 -19.72
C MET A 109 -24.64 -3.68 -18.90
N ARG A 110 -25.74 -3.98 -19.59
CA ARG A 110 -27.04 -4.28 -18.98
C ARG A 110 -27.32 -5.77 -19.17
N PHE A 111 -27.04 -6.56 -18.13
CA PHE A 111 -27.24 -8.01 -18.12
C PHE A 111 -28.11 -8.43 -16.93
N THR A 112 -28.81 -9.55 -17.07
CA THR A 112 -29.66 -10.12 -16.02
C THR A 112 -28.82 -10.56 -14.83
N GLY A 113 -29.19 -10.14 -13.61
CA GLY A 113 -28.46 -10.50 -12.38
C GLY A 113 -27.37 -9.51 -11.94
N ARG A 114 -27.14 -8.39 -12.65
CA ARG A 114 -26.14 -7.36 -12.32
C ARG A 114 -26.15 -6.91 -10.84
N ARG A 115 -27.32 -6.65 -10.27
CA ARG A 115 -27.46 -6.20 -8.87
C ARG A 115 -27.07 -7.30 -7.88
N VAL A 116 -27.49 -8.54 -8.14
CA VAL A 116 -27.16 -9.69 -7.30
C VAL A 116 -25.67 -9.97 -7.35
N GLY A 117 -25.06 -9.94 -8.54
CA GLY A 117 -23.61 -10.11 -8.71
C GLY A 117 -22.80 -9.06 -7.95
N LEU A 118 -23.17 -7.77 -8.03
CA LEU A 118 -22.50 -6.71 -7.26
C LEU A 118 -22.62 -6.94 -5.75
N LEU A 119 -23.80 -7.30 -5.25
CA LEU A 119 -24.00 -7.59 -3.83
C LEU A 119 -23.21 -8.82 -3.38
N ALA A 120 -23.17 -9.88 -4.18
CA ALA A 120 -22.38 -11.07 -3.90
C ALA A 120 -20.87 -10.76 -3.81
N LEU A 121 -20.34 -9.95 -4.74
CA LEU A 121 -18.94 -9.51 -4.69
C LEU A 121 -18.63 -8.73 -3.41
N LEU A 122 -19.52 -7.83 -2.99
CA LEU A 122 -19.36 -7.09 -1.74
C LEU A 122 -19.40 -8.03 -0.52
N LEU A 123 -20.35 -8.97 -0.49
CA LEU A 123 -20.46 -9.94 0.61
C LEU A 123 -19.20 -10.81 0.74
N VAL A 124 -18.65 -11.28 -0.39
CA VAL A 124 -17.41 -12.07 -0.39
C VAL A 124 -16.22 -11.24 0.13
N GLN A 125 -16.14 -9.95 -0.22
CA GLN A 125 -15.06 -9.08 0.28
C GLN A 125 -15.16 -8.78 1.78
N MET A 126 -16.34 -8.90 2.39
CA MET A 126 -16.50 -8.75 3.84
C MET A 126 -16.13 -10.02 4.61
N PHE A 127 -15.88 -11.14 3.93
CA PHE A 127 -15.48 -12.38 4.58
C PHE A 127 -14.10 -12.23 5.24
N PRO A 128 -13.93 -12.64 6.51
CA PRO A 128 -12.67 -12.48 7.23
C PRO A 128 -11.57 -13.35 6.60
N GLN A 129 -10.55 -12.70 6.04
CA GLN A 129 -9.49 -13.38 5.30
C GLN A 129 -8.69 -14.38 6.14
N LEU A 130 -8.58 -14.15 7.46
CA LEU A 130 -7.91 -15.07 8.38
C LEU A 130 -8.54 -16.48 8.39
N LEU A 131 -9.87 -16.56 8.27
CA LEU A 131 -10.56 -17.86 8.23
C LEU A 131 -10.29 -18.62 6.92
N ALA A 132 -10.00 -17.90 5.84
CA ALA A 132 -9.69 -18.50 4.54
C ALA A 132 -8.26 -19.04 4.46
N VAL A 133 -7.33 -18.61 5.34
CA VAL A 133 -5.91 -18.98 5.27
C VAL A 133 -5.72 -20.50 5.33
N VAL A 134 -6.41 -21.19 6.25
CA VAL A 134 -6.30 -22.66 6.37
C VAL A 134 -6.78 -23.37 5.10
N ALA A 135 -7.90 -22.93 4.53
CA ALA A 135 -8.42 -23.50 3.30
C ALA A 135 -7.49 -23.26 2.10
N ILE A 136 -6.94 -22.05 1.98
CA ILE A 136 -5.97 -21.69 0.94
C ILE A 136 -4.69 -22.54 1.08
N PHE A 137 -4.19 -22.71 2.31
CA PHE A 137 -3.01 -23.55 2.57
C PHE A 137 -3.24 -25.00 2.14
N LEU A 138 -4.37 -25.60 2.54
CA LEU A 138 -4.69 -26.98 2.14
C LEU A 138 -4.86 -27.12 0.63
N LEU A 139 -5.46 -26.12 -0.04
CA LEU A 139 -5.60 -26.09 -1.48
C LEU A 139 -4.24 -26.01 -2.17
N LEU A 140 -3.36 -25.11 -1.74
CA LEU A 140 -2.00 -25.00 -2.30
C LEU A 140 -1.17 -26.25 -2.04
N ASN A 141 -1.32 -26.89 -0.87
CA ASN A 141 -0.67 -28.17 -0.58
C ASN A 141 -1.12 -29.25 -1.57
N GLY A 142 -2.44 -29.40 -1.79
CA GLY A 142 -2.95 -30.32 -2.81
C GLY A 142 -2.51 -29.97 -4.25
N ILE A 143 -2.36 -28.69 -4.59
CA ILE A 143 -1.77 -28.27 -5.87
C ILE A 143 -0.29 -28.68 -5.95
N SER A 144 0.45 -28.58 -4.85
CA SER A 144 1.88 -28.91 -4.78
C SER A 144 2.13 -30.39 -5.09
N ASP A 145 1.25 -31.27 -4.60
CA ASP A 145 1.32 -32.70 -4.85
C ASP A 145 1.17 -33.05 -6.34
N ILE A 146 0.40 -32.25 -7.08
CA ILE A 146 0.10 -32.50 -8.51
C ILE A 146 1.05 -31.73 -9.43
N PHE A 147 1.35 -30.48 -9.08
CA PHE A 147 2.18 -29.55 -9.84
C PHE A 147 3.23 -28.89 -8.94
N PRO A 148 4.37 -29.56 -8.69
CA PRO A 148 5.40 -29.08 -7.77
C PRO A 148 5.99 -27.72 -8.16
N ALA A 149 5.96 -27.36 -9.44
CA ALA A 149 6.49 -26.09 -9.96
C ALA A 149 5.69 -24.84 -9.56
N ILE A 150 4.43 -25.01 -9.14
CA ILE A 150 3.55 -23.94 -8.63
C ILE A 150 3.10 -24.20 -7.19
N GLY A 151 3.72 -25.20 -6.55
CA GLY A 151 3.42 -25.61 -5.19
C GLY A 151 3.99 -24.67 -4.13
N LEU A 152 3.64 -24.95 -2.88
CA LEU A 152 4.18 -24.32 -1.68
C LEU A 152 5.72 -24.37 -1.70
N ASP A 153 6.37 -23.33 -1.16
CA ASP A 153 7.83 -23.14 -1.14
C ASP A 153 8.45 -22.79 -2.52
N THR A 154 7.64 -22.30 -3.46
CA THR A 154 8.11 -21.78 -4.76
C THR A 154 7.78 -20.29 -4.91
N GLN A 155 8.54 -19.56 -5.73
CA GLN A 155 8.26 -18.13 -6.01
C GLN A 155 6.82 -17.85 -6.50
N ILE A 156 6.13 -18.87 -7.01
CA ILE A 156 4.74 -18.80 -7.48
C ILE A 156 3.75 -19.21 -6.37
N GLY A 157 4.12 -20.16 -5.49
CA GLY A 157 3.27 -20.73 -4.45
C GLY A 157 3.55 -20.27 -3.01
N LEU A 158 4.37 -19.21 -2.83
CA LEU A 158 4.98 -18.63 -1.61
C LEU A 158 6.42 -19.08 -1.36
#